data_AF-A0A929W1U2-F1
#
_entry.id   AF-A0A929W1U2-F1
#
_cell.length_a   1.000
_cell.length_b   1.000
_cell.length_c   1.000
_cell.angle_alpha   90.00
_cell.angle_beta   90.00
_cell.angle_gamma   90.00
#
_symmetry.space_group_name_H-M   'P 1'
#
loop_
_entity.id
_entity.type
_entity.pdbx_description
1 polymer ?
#
loop_
_entity_poly.entity_id
_entity_poly.type
_entity_poly.pdbx_seq_one_letter_code
_entity_poly.pdbx_strand_id
1 'polypeptide(L)'
;IVSSGGAPRKDGMTREDLLKGNAEIAAQLGKDIKTYCPNVRHVVIIFNPADITGLVTLLHSGLRPEQVTTLAALDSTRLQSELAKHFGVAQSEVVGARTYGGHGEAMAVFSSGATIAGKPLSELIGTDKLPEATWEEIKTRVTKGGANIIKLRGRSSFQSPAYVSIEMIRAAMGGAPFRWPAGCYVNLPGMDHVVMGMETVLDKDGVHYSHELKGTEAEIAALKKSYEHLVVMRDEVISLGVIPPVAEWSKVNPNL
;
A
#
# COMPACT_ATOMS: atom_id res chain seq x y z
N ILE A 1 12.12 -1.66 -12.26
CA ILE A 1 11.57 -3.05 -12.24
C ILE A 1 10.15 -2.98 -11.71
N VAL A 2 9.21 -3.72 -12.31
CA VAL A 2 7.85 -3.89 -11.78
C VAL A 2 7.62 -5.39 -11.62
N SER A 3 7.29 -5.86 -10.42
CA SER A 3 7.10 -7.29 -10.15
C SER A 3 5.71 -7.59 -9.63
N SER A 4 5.04 -8.51 -10.32
CA SER A 4 3.81 -9.19 -9.91
C SER A 4 4.03 -10.70 -9.69
N GLY A 5 5.30 -11.14 -9.62
CA GLY A 5 5.70 -12.56 -9.65
C GLY A 5 5.52 -13.34 -8.35
N GLY A 6 4.44 -13.10 -7.60
CA GLY A 6 4.12 -13.89 -6.41
C GLY A 6 3.37 -15.19 -6.73
N ALA A 7 3.37 -16.12 -5.79
CA ALA A 7 2.58 -17.33 -5.86
C ALA A 7 1.09 -17.03 -5.62
N PRO A 8 0.17 -17.54 -6.46
CA PRO A 8 -1.25 -17.52 -6.15
C PRO A 8 -1.54 -18.51 -5.03
N ARG A 9 -2.57 -18.22 -4.22
CA ARG A 9 -3.09 -19.17 -3.24
C ARG A 9 -3.57 -20.44 -3.94
N LYS A 10 -3.13 -21.62 -3.47
CA LYS A 10 -3.60 -22.93 -3.93
C LYS A 10 -4.47 -23.60 -2.86
N ASP A 11 -5.31 -24.54 -3.28
CA ASP A 11 -6.11 -25.35 -2.36
C ASP A 11 -5.20 -26.09 -1.37
N GLY A 12 -5.58 -26.07 -0.09
CA GLY A 12 -4.81 -26.67 1.00
C GLY A 12 -3.69 -25.80 1.59
N MET A 13 -3.34 -24.65 0.99
CA MET A 13 -2.36 -23.73 1.60
C MET A 13 -2.93 -23.00 2.81
N THR A 14 -2.18 -22.99 3.91
CA THR A 14 -2.45 -22.12 5.05
C THR A 14 -2.10 -20.66 4.72
N ARG A 15 -2.54 -19.72 5.58
CA ARG A 15 -2.15 -18.31 5.48
C ARG A 15 -0.63 -18.15 5.66
N GLU A 16 -0.07 -18.90 6.60
CA GLU A 16 1.35 -18.90 6.95
C GLU A 16 2.20 -19.42 5.78
N ASP A 17 1.79 -20.52 5.13
CA ASP A 17 2.48 -21.06 3.94
C ASP A 17 2.56 -20.02 2.81
N LEU A 18 1.44 -19.33 2.55
CA LEU A 18 1.38 -18.30 1.50
C LEU A 18 2.24 -17.09 1.85
N LEU A 19 2.22 -16.66 3.12
CA LEU A 19 3.06 -15.58 3.63
C LEU A 19 4.54 -15.92 3.47
N LYS A 20 4.97 -17.08 3.97
CA LYS A 20 6.35 -17.56 3.87
C LYS A 20 6.80 -17.69 2.43
N GLY A 21 6.01 -18.36 1.59
CA GLY A 21 6.34 -18.58 0.18
C GLY A 21 6.52 -17.28 -0.60
N ASN A 22 5.62 -16.30 -0.41
CA ASN A 22 5.78 -15.01 -1.09
C ASN A 22 6.91 -14.15 -0.49
N ALA A 23 7.20 -14.28 0.80
CA ALA A 23 8.36 -13.64 1.40
C ALA A 23 9.69 -14.23 0.86
N GLU A 24 9.79 -15.55 0.68
CA GLU A 24 10.97 -16.19 0.07
C GLU A 24 11.17 -15.78 -1.39
N ILE A 25 10.09 -15.68 -2.17
CA ILE A 25 10.13 -15.14 -3.54
C ILE A 25 10.66 -13.70 -3.54
N ALA A 26 10.17 -12.85 -2.63
CA ALA A 26 10.64 -11.47 -2.48
C ALA A 26 12.12 -11.40 -2.07
N ALA A 27 12.57 -12.28 -1.17
CA ALA A 27 13.96 -12.35 -0.76
C ALA A 27 14.87 -12.75 -1.93
N GLN A 28 14.44 -13.73 -2.73
CA GLN A 28 15.17 -14.14 -3.92
C GLN A 28 15.23 -13.02 -4.96
N LEU A 29 14.11 -12.34 -5.23
CA LEU A 29 14.07 -11.16 -6.09
C LEU A 29 15.05 -10.07 -5.62
N GLY A 30 15.11 -9.81 -4.31
CA GLY A 30 16.07 -8.88 -3.72
C GLY A 30 17.51 -9.30 -4.01
N LYS A 31 17.87 -10.54 -3.72
CA LYS A 31 19.23 -11.09 -4.00
C LYS A 31 19.60 -11.01 -5.48
N ASP A 32 18.64 -11.29 -6.37
CA ASP A 32 18.83 -11.20 -7.82
C ASP A 32 19.04 -9.75 -8.26
N ILE A 33 18.27 -8.80 -7.72
CA ILE A 33 18.50 -7.36 -7.99
C ILE A 33 19.89 -6.94 -7.55
N LYS A 34 20.31 -7.31 -6.33
CA LYS A 34 21.64 -7.00 -5.79
C LYS A 34 22.76 -7.56 -6.67
N THR A 35 22.55 -8.73 -7.26
CA THR A 35 23.54 -9.42 -8.09
C THR A 35 23.58 -8.88 -9.52
N TYR A 36 22.43 -8.76 -10.17
CA TYR A 36 22.35 -8.54 -11.62
C TYR A 36 22.09 -7.08 -12.00
N CYS A 37 21.45 -6.28 -11.14
CA CYS A 37 21.14 -4.89 -11.42
C CYS A 37 21.19 -4.01 -10.15
N PRO A 38 22.32 -3.98 -9.41
CA PRO A 38 22.44 -3.21 -8.16
C PRO A 38 22.22 -1.70 -8.34
N ASN A 39 22.39 -1.21 -9.58
CA ASN A 39 22.17 0.19 -9.95
C ASN A 39 20.76 0.48 -10.48
N VAL A 40 19.80 -0.45 -10.30
CA VAL A 40 18.40 -0.20 -10.70
C VAL A 40 17.88 1.05 -10.00
N ARG A 41 17.22 1.92 -10.77
CA ARG A 41 16.75 3.21 -10.24
C ARG A 41 15.56 3.05 -9.31
N HIS A 42 14.57 2.24 -9.71
CA HIS A 42 13.34 2.04 -8.96
C HIS A 42 12.73 0.64 -9.12
N VAL A 43 12.08 0.15 -8.06
CA VAL A 43 11.38 -1.13 -7.99
C VAL A 43 9.95 -0.92 -7.47
N VAL A 44 8.97 -1.46 -8.19
CA VAL A 44 7.56 -1.51 -7.78
C VAL A 44 7.17 -2.95 -7.52
N ILE A 45 6.79 -3.28 -6.28
CA ILE A 45 6.31 -4.60 -5.86
C ILE A 45 4.79 -4.61 -5.75
N ILE A 46 4.13 -5.57 -6.40
CA ILE A 46 2.66 -5.63 -6.49
C ILE A 46 2.10 -6.88 -5.80
N PHE A 47 2.88 -7.96 -5.73
CA PHE A 47 2.37 -9.24 -5.24
C PHE A 47 2.26 -9.28 -3.72
N ASN A 48 1.20 -9.90 -3.23
CA ASN A 48 0.79 -9.83 -1.83
C ASN A 48 1.52 -10.84 -0.92
N PRO A 49 1.60 -10.57 0.40
CA PRO A 49 1.19 -9.32 1.05
C PRO A 49 2.21 -8.21 0.77
N ALA A 50 1.78 -7.14 0.11
CA ALA A 50 2.68 -6.16 -0.52
C ALA A 50 3.57 -5.44 0.51
N ASP A 51 3.05 -5.20 1.71
CA ASP A 51 3.78 -4.62 2.84
C ASP A 51 5.00 -5.48 3.24
N ILE A 52 4.85 -6.81 3.22
CA ILE A 52 5.95 -7.75 3.51
C ILE A 52 6.84 -7.93 2.30
N THR A 53 6.28 -8.20 1.12
CA THR A 53 7.10 -8.50 -0.07
C THR A 53 7.92 -7.29 -0.51
N GLY A 54 7.40 -6.08 -0.33
CA GLY A 54 8.14 -4.83 -0.50
C GLY A 54 9.29 -4.70 0.49
N LEU A 55 9.02 -4.91 1.78
CA LEU A 55 10.02 -4.84 2.86
C LEU A 55 11.15 -5.86 2.65
N VAL A 56 10.79 -7.12 2.39
CA VAL A 56 11.76 -8.21 2.18
C VAL A 56 12.59 -7.97 0.93
N THR A 57 11.98 -7.47 -0.16
CA THR A 57 12.74 -7.10 -1.36
C THR A 57 13.72 -5.96 -1.07
N LEU A 58 13.29 -4.92 -0.36
CA LEU A 58 14.15 -3.79 0.03
C LEU A 58 15.34 -4.28 0.87
N LEU A 59 15.08 -5.12 1.89
CA LEU A 59 16.11 -5.64 2.76
C LEU A 59 17.15 -6.49 2.00
N HIS A 60 16.72 -7.41 1.13
CA HIS A 60 17.67 -8.29 0.44
C HIS A 60 18.31 -7.66 -0.82
N SER A 61 17.72 -6.60 -1.38
CA SER A 61 18.26 -5.92 -2.58
C SER A 61 19.44 -5.00 -2.33
N GLY A 62 19.60 -4.49 -1.10
CA GLY A 62 20.62 -3.48 -0.81
C GLY A 62 20.33 -2.11 -1.43
N LEU A 63 19.10 -1.87 -1.90
CA LEU A 63 18.67 -0.57 -2.43
C LEU A 63 18.35 0.42 -1.29
N ARG A 64 18.33 1.71 -1.61
CA ARG A 64 17.88 2.74 -0.66
C ARG A 64 16.36 2.72 -0.49
N PRO A 65 15.82 3.09 0.69
CA PRO A 65 14.38 3.14 0.96
C PRO A 65 13.55 3.81 -0.13
N GLU A 66 14.01 4.94 -0.67
CA GLU A 66 13.30 5.71 -1.69
C GLU A 66 13.21 5.00 -3.05
N GLN A 67 13.97 3.91 -3.27
CA GLN A 67 14.02 3.19 -4.54
C GLN A 67 13.04 2.01 -4.62
N VAL A 68 12.34 1.68 -3.53
CA VAL A 68 11.41 0.55 -3.47
C VAL A 68 10.04 1.03 -3.03
N THR A 69 9.02 0.70 -3.83
CA THR A 69 7.62 1.02 -3.55
C THR A 69 6.73 -0.20 -3.72
N THR A 70 5.57 -0.17 -3.08
CA THR A 70 4.52 -1.16 -3.31
C THR A 70 3.23 -0.50 -3.81
N LEU A 71 2.43 -1.24 -4.57
CA LEU A 71 1.12 -0.77 -5.01
C LEU A 71 0.14 -0.71 -3.82
N ALA A 72 -0.16 0.50 -3.34
CA ALA A 72 -1.15 0.74 -2.27
C ALA A 72 -2.34 1.62 -2.72
N ALA A 73 -2.25 2.27 -3.89
CA ALA A 73 -3.21 3.28 -4.34
C ALA A 73 -4.62 2.77 -4.64
N LEU A 74 -4.79 1.45 -4.84
CA LEU A 74 -6.07 0.90 -5.29
C LEU A 74 -7.20 1.14 -4.28
N ASP A 75 -6.93 1.12 -2.98
CA ASP A 75 -7.95 1.37 -1.97
C ASP A 75 -8.43 2.83 -2.00
N SER A 76 -7.52 3.77 -2.23
CA SER A 76 -7.88 5.19 -2.43
C SER A 76 -8.71 5.40 -3.71
N THR A 77 -8.35 4.74 -4.82
CA THR A 77 -9.15 4.83 -6.06
C THR A 77 -10.51 4.17 -5.94
N ARG A 78 -10.63 3.09 -5.14
CA ARG A 78 -11.90 2.44 -4.82
C ARG A 78 -12.77 3.34 -3.96
N LEU A 79 -12.21 3.97 -2.92
CA LEU A 79 -12.91 4.95 -2.10
C LEU A 79 -13.43 6.11 -2.94
N GLN A 80 -12.58 6.66 -3.83
CA GLN A 80 -12.99 7.70 -4.78
C GLN A 80 -14.17 7.26 -5.64
N SER A 81 -14.13 6.03 -6.17
CA SER A 81 -15.21 5.49 -7.01
C SER A 81 -16.51 5.28 -6.24
N GLU A 82 -16.46 4.74 -5.02
CA GLU A 82 -17.65 4.50 -4.20
C GLU A 82 -18.32 5.80 -3.75
N LEU A 83 -17.53 6.81 -3.38
CA LEU A 83 -18.03 8.15 -3.09
C LEU A 83 -18.68 8.79 -4.32
N ALA A 84 -18.03 8.71 -5.48
CA ALA A 84 -18.56 9.28 -6.72
C ALA A 84 -19.92 8.65 -7.11
N LYS A 85 -20.03 7.32 -6.98
CA LYS A 85 -21.29 6.61 -7.22
C LYS A 85 -22.38 7.02 -6.24
N HIS A 86 -22.06 7.15 -4.95
CA HIS A 86 -23.01 7.55 -3.92
C HIS A 86 -23.59 8.95 -4.18
N PHE A 87 -22.72 9.91 -4.51
CA PHE A 87 -23.13 11.30 -4.73
C PHE A 87 -23.61 11.60 -6.15
N GLY A 88 -23.47 10.67 -7.10
CA GLY A 88 -23.88 10.87 -8.49
C GLY A 88 -23.05 11.94 -9.22
N VAL A 89 -21.78 12.11 -8.84
CA VAL A 89 -20.85 13.08 -9.42
C VAL A 89 -19.80 12.38 -10.29
N ALA A 90 -19.08 13.14 -11.13
CA ALA A 90 -17.96 12.55 -11.86
C ALA A 90 -16.88 12.09 -10.88
N GLN A 91 -16.23 10.95 -11.14
CA GLN A 91 -15.21 10.42 -10.23
C GLN A 91 -14.04 11.40 -10.01
N SER A 92 -13.71 12.20 -11.03
CA SER A 92 -12.70 13.27 -10.95
C SER A 92 -13.08 14.43 -10.04
N GLU A 93 -14.36 14.60 -9.71
CA GLU A 93 -14.84 15.62 -8.76
C GLU A 93 -14.71 15.16 -7.30
N VAL A 94 -14.35 13.91 -7.06
CA VAL A 94 -13.95 13.41 -5.74
C VAL A 94 -12.43 13.54 -5.62
N VAL A 95 -11.99 14.51 -4.83
CA VAL A 95 -10.56 14.85 -4.65
C VAL A 95 -10.15 14.52 -3.22
N GLY A 96 -8.93 14.04 -3.02
CA GLY A 96 -8.38 13.81 -1.67
C GLY A 96 -8.91 12.55 -0.95
N ALA A 97 -9.60 11.64 -1.65
CA ALA A 97 -9.91 10.32 -1.10
C ALA A 97 -8.61 9.54 -0.85
N ARG A 98 -8.30 9.23 0.42
CA ARG A 98 -7.02 8.64 0.83
C ARG A 98 -7.22 7.49 1.81
N THR A 99 -6.36 6.49 1.66
CA THR A 99 -6.23 5.35 2.55
C THR A 99 -4.73 5.12 2.81
N TYR A 100 -4.36 4.94 4.06
CA TYR A 100 -2.97 4.72 4.49
C TYR A 100 -2.85 3.44 5.32
N GLY A 101 -1.62 3.06 5.67
CA GLY A 101 -1.33 1.86 6.43
C GLY A 101 -1.27 0.61 5.55
N GLY A 102 -1.64 -0.54 6.10
CA GLY A 102 -1.75 -1.79 5.36
C GLY A 102 -2.89 -1.79 4.34
N HIS A 103 -3.01 -2.88 3.60
CA HIS A 103 -4.07 -3.07 2.59
C HIS A 103 -5.34 -3.73 3.17
N GLY A 104 -6.50 -3.44 2.58
CA GLY A 104 -7.74 -4.18 2.83
C GLY A 104 -8.28 -3.98 4.25
N GLU A 105 -8.40 -5.05 5.04
CA GLU A 105 -8.96 -4.97 6.41
C GLU A 105 -8.06 -4.19 7.37
N ALA A 106 -6.77 -4.06 7.05
CA ALA A 106 -5.83 -3.28 7.82
C ALA A 106 -5.72 -1.82 7.35
N MET A 107 -6.45 -1.36 6.33
CA MET A 107 -6.32 0.01 5.84
C MET A 107 -6.93 1.04 6.81
N ALA A 108 -6.33 2.23 6.91
CA ALA A 108 -6.88 3.37 7.60
C ALA A 108 -7.46 4.38 6.59
N VAL A 109 -8.77 4.65 6.66
CA VAL A 109 -9.45 5.60 5.76
C VAL A 109 -9.28 7.02 6.30
N PHE A 110 -8.74 7.91 5.47
CA PHE A 110 -8.58 9.33 5.78
C PHE A 110 -9.58 10.12 4.92
N SER A 111 -10.66 10.54 5.56
CA SER A 111 -11.78 11.27 4.95
C SER A 111 -11.69 12.78 5.15
N SER A 112 -10.93 13.24 6.15
CA SER A 112 -10.82 14.66 6.51
C SER A 112 -10.23 15.55 5.41
N GLY A 113 -9.39 14.99 4.53
CA GLY A 113 -8.83 15.69 3.38
C GLY A 113 -9.64 15.58 2.09
N ALA A 114 -10.76 14.85 2.09
CA ALA A 114 -11.53 14.58 0.89
C ALA A 114 -12.60 15.66 0.63
N THR A 115 -12.88 15.91 -0.65
CA THR A 115 -13.98 16.77 -1.11
C THR A 115 -14.83 16.05 -2.16
N ILE A 116 -16.11 16.40 -2.23
CA ILE A 116 -17.10 15.94 -3.19
C ILE A 116 -17.60 17.17 -3.96
N ALA A 117 -17.22 17.30 -5.24
CA ALA A 117 -17.55 18.47 -6.05
C ALA A 117 -17.21 19.81 -5.35
N GLY A 118 -16.04 19.84 -4.70
CA GLY A 118 -15.54 21.00 -3.95
C GLY A 118 -16.06 21.15 -2.52
N LYS A 119 -17.06 20.37 -2.08
CA LYS A 119 -17.54 20.41 -0.69
C LYS A 119 -16.76 19.41 0.19
N PRO A 120 -16.26 19.79 1.38
CA PRO A 120 -15.58 18.87 2.30
C PRO A 120 -16.44 17.65 2.65
N LEU A 121 -15.86 16.45 2.58
CA LEU A 121 -16.54 15.21 2.91
C LEU A 121 -16.93 15.15 4.39
N SER A 122 -16.12 15.76 5.27
CA SER A 122 -16.40 15.89 6.70
C SER A 122 -17.69 16.66 7.01
N GLU A 123 -18.14 17.56 6.13
CA GLU A 123 -19.42 18.28 6.26
C GLU A 123 -20.62 17.50 5.70
N LEU A 124 -20.38 16.32 5.12
CA LEU A 124 -21.40 15.47 4.52
C LEU A 124 -21.63 14.21 5.36
N ILE A 125 -20.60 13.65 5.97
CA ILE A 125 -20.71 12.47 6.86
C ILE A 125 -21.65 12.80 8.03
N GLY A 126 -22.58 11.89 8.33
CA GLY A 126 -23.57 12.03 9.40
C GLY A 126 -24.77 12.90 9.05
N THR A 127 -24.82 13.47 7.84
CA THR A 127 -25.97 14.25 7.34
C THR A 127 -26.97 13.38 6.58
N ASP A 128 -28.08 13.96 6.14
CA ASP A 128 -29.03 13.33 5.21
C ASP A 128 -28.40 12.94 3.87
N LYS A 129 -27.36 13.66 3.43
CA LYS A 129 -26.63 13.39 2.18
C LYS A 129 -25.69 12.18 2.28
N LEU A 130 -25.16 11.90 3.46
CA LEU A 130 -24.34 10.71 3.73
C LEU A 130 -24.53 10.29 5.19
N PRO A 131 -25.58 9.52 5.49
CA PRO A 131 -25.82 9.01 6.83
C PRO A 131 -24.66 8.14 7.30
N GLU A 132 -24.41 8.10 8.62
CA GLU A 132 -23.28 7.37 9.20
C GLU A 132 -23.26 5.89 8.79
N ALA A 133 -24.42 5.23 8.80
CA ALA A 133 -24.55 3.84 8.37
C ALA A 133 -24.12 3.65 6.90
N THR A 134 -24.49 4.58 6.02
CA THR A 134 -24.11 4.54 4.61
C THR A 134 -22.61 4.80 4.42
N TRP A 135 -22.01 5.65 5.26
CA TRP A 135 -20.56 5.84 5.28
C TRP A 135 -19.80 4.56 5.69
N GLU A 136 -20.26 3.87 6.73
CA GLU A 136 -19.72 2.57 7.14
C GLU A 136 -19.84 1.50 6.05
N GLU A 137 -20.96 1.49 5.33
CA GLU A 137 -21.15 0.60 4.18
C GLU A 137 -20.17 0.91 3.03
N ILE A 138 -19.93 2.20 2.72
CA ILE A 138 -18.94 2.61 1.72
C ILE A 138 -17.55 2.09 2.13
N LYS A 139 -17.12 2.35 3.37
CA LYS A 139 -15.83 1.84 3.87
C LYS A 139 -15.73 0.32 3.75
N THR A 140 -16.80 -0.39 4.11
CA THR A 140 -16.88 -1.86 3.97
C THR A 140 -16.76 -2.31 2.51
N ARG A 141 -17.40 -1.62 1.56
CA ARG A 141 -17.29 -1.93 0.12
C ARG A 141 -15.88 -1.71 -0.41
N VAL A 142 -15.18 -0.67 0.06
CA VAL A 142 -13.78 -0.42 -0.28
C VAL A 142 -12.88 -1.55 0.22
N THR A 143 -12.98 -1.91 1.51
CA THR A 143 -12.21 -3.02 2.12
C THR A 143 -12.46 -4.33 1.38
N LYS A 144 -13.72 -4.61 1.02
CA LYS A 144 -14.13 -5.81 0.28
C LYS A 144 -13.97 -5.69 -1.24
N GLY A 145 -13.34 -4.62 -1.74
CA GLY A 145 -13.26 -4.32 -3.17
C GLY A 145 -12.58 -5.43 -3.97
N GLY A 146 -11.48 -6.01 -3.45
CA GLY A 146 -10.80 -7.15 -4.08
C GLY A 146 -11.70 -8.38 -4.21
N ALA A 147 -12.38 -8.75 -3.13
CA ALA A 147 -13.32 -9.87 -3.10
C ALA A 147 -14.52 -9.64 -4.03
N ASN A 148 -15.04 -8.41 -4.10
CA ASN A 148 -16.12 -8.06 -5.01
C ASN A 148 -15.71 -8.24 -6.49
N ILE A 149 -14.48 -7.86 -6.86
CA ILE A 149 -13.99 -8.09 -8.22
C ILE A 149 -13.89 -9.59 -8.54
N ILE A 150 -13.41 -10.41 -7.59
CA ILE A 150 -13.36 -11.87 -7.76
C ILE A 150 -14.77 -12.43 -7.98
N LYS A 151 -15.75 -12.00 -7.16
CA LYS A 151 -17.14 -12.41 -7.29
C LYS A 151 -17.73 -12.07 -8.67
N LEU A 152 -17.42 -10.89 -9.20
CA LEU A 152 -17.99 -10.41 -10.47
C LEU A 152 -17.27 -10.95 -11.71
N ARG A 153 -15.95 -11.14 -11.64
CA ARG A 153 -15.12 -11.51 -12.81
C ARG A 153 -14.67 -12.97 -12.81
N GLY A 154 -14.89 -13.70 -11.72
CA GLY A 154 -14.37 -15.04 -11.50
C GLY A 154 -12.84 -15.10 -11.28
N ARG A 155 -12.17 -13.95 -11.10
CA ARG A 155 -10.72 -13.84 -10.88
C ARG A 155 -10.33 -12.49 -10.28
N SER A 156 -9.14 -12.41 -9.69
CA SER A 156 -8.59 -11.17 -9.12
C SER A 156 -8.46 -10.04 -10.14
N SER A 157 -8.51 -8.79 -9.66
CA SER A 157 -8.26 -7.61 -10.50
C SER A 157 -6.86 -7.67 -11.12
N PHE A 158 -6.76 -7.39 -12.42
CA PHE A 158 -5.48 -7.35 -13.13
C PHE A 158 -5.28 -6.04 -13.92
N GLN A 159 -6.34 -5.44 -14.44
CA GLN A 159 -6.23 -4.21 -15.26
C GLN A 159 -5.87 -2.97 -14.44
N SER A 160 -6.62 -2.69 -13.37
CA SER A 160 -6.34 -1.55 -12.49
C SER A 160 -4.99 -1.66 -11.77
N PRO A 161 -4.60 -2.81 -11.16
CA PRO A 161 -3.26 -2.91 -10.56
C PRO A 161 -2.16 -2.74 -11.61
N ALA A 162 -2.30 -3.33 -12.80
CA ALA A 162 -1.31 -3.15 -13.87
C ALA A 162 -1.17 -1.67 -14.26
N TYR A 163 -2.29 -1.01 -14.60
CA TYR A 163 -2.26 0.38 -15.02
C TYR A 163 -1.63 1.30 -13.97
N VAL A 164 -2.10 1.22 -12.72
CA VAL A 164 -1.64 2.09 -11.63
C VAL A 164 -0.16 1.84 -11.31
N SER A 165 0.30 0.59 -11.31
CA SER A 165 1.73 0.30 -11.12
C SER A 165 2.61 0.80 -12.26
N ILE A 166 2.10 0.83 -13.50
CA ILE A 166 2.82 1.44 -14.61
C ILE A 166 2.82 2.98 -14.49
N GLU A 167 1.80 3.61 -13.93
CA GLU A 167 1.85 5.04 -13.60
C GLU A 167 2.93 5.34 -12.54
N MET A 168 3.07 4.48 -11.53
CA MET A 168 4.13 4.60 -10.53
C MET A 168 5.53 4.53 -11.17
N ILE A 169 5.81 3.52 -12.00
CA ILE A 169 7.12 3.40 -12.64
C ILE A 169 7.37 4.52 -13.67
N ARG A 170 6.33 4.99 -14.36
CA ARG A 170 6.41 6.14 -15.27
C ARG A 170 6.88 7.38 -14.51
N ALA A 171 6.37 7.63 -13.31
CA ALA A 171 6.81 8.74 -12.48
C ALA A 171 8.28 8.58 -12.05
N ALA A 172 8.67 7.37 -11.63
CA ALA A 172 10.06 7.03 -11.29
C ALA A 172 11.04 7.15 -12.48
N MET A 173 10.53 7.06 -13.71
CA MET A 173 11.31 7.26 -14.94
C MET A 173 11.39 8.74 -15.37
N GLY A 174 10.88 9.68 -14.57
CA GLY A 174 10.89 11.12 -14.87
C GLY A 174 9.68 11.61 -15.66
N GLY A 175 8.62 10.80 -15.76
CA GLY A 175 7.32 11.26 -16.23
C GLY A 175 6.57 12.12 -15.20
N ALA A 176 5.27 12.30 -15.41
CA ALA A 176 4.43 13.03 -14.46
C ALA A 176 4.48 12.36 -13.06
N PRO A 177 4.64 13.14 -11.97
CA PRO A 177 4.67 12.60 -10.62
C PRO A 177 3.41 11.79 -10.29
N PHE A 178 3.60 10.67 -9.60
CA PHE A 178 2.49 9.86 -9.08
C PHE A 178 2.09 10.38 -7.70
N ARG A 179 0.80 10.72 -7.54
CA ARG A 179 0.25 11.45 -6.37
C ARG A 179 -0.87 10.70 -5.65
N TRP A 180 -0.93 9.39 -5.82
CA TRP A 180 -1.74 8.53 -4.96
C TRP A 180 -0.84 7.88 -3.91
N PRO A 181 -1.40 7.38 -2.80
CA PRO A 181 -0.64 6.64 -1.82
C PRO A 181 0.08 5.44 -2.44
N ALA A 182 1.39 5.37 -2.24
CA ALA A 182 2.22 4.21 -2.49
C ALA A 182 2.68 3.64 -1.14
N GLY A 183 2.94 2.33 -1.11
CA GLY A 183 3.64 1.77 0.04
C GLY A 183 5.13 2.11 -0.07
N CYS A 184 5.70 2.60 1.02
CA CYS A 184 7.11 2.93 1.14
C CYS A 184 7.64 2.50 2.51
N TYR A 185 8.96 2.42 2.64
CA TYR A 185 9.59 2.15 3.92
C TYR A 185 9.41 3.34 4.87
N VAL A 186 8.88 3.08 6.06
CA VAL A 186 8.62 4.08 7.09
C VAL A 186 9.50 3.82 8.30
N ASN A 187 10.21 4.86 8.74
CA ASN A 187 11.06 4.86 9.92
C ASN A 187 10.88 6.19 10.69
N LEU A 188 9.66 6.40 11.19
CA LEU A 188 9.28 7.59 11.97
C LEU A 188 9.18 7.24 13.46
N PRO A 189 9.38 8.21 14.37
CA PRO A 189 9.12 7.98 15.79
C PRO A 189 7.70 7.45 16.04
N GLY A 190 7.61 6.23 16.58
CA GLY A 190 6.34 5.56 16.89
C GLY A 190 5.72 4.75 15.74
N MET A 191 6.27 4.81 14.53
CA MET A 191 5.94 3.91 13.42
C MET A 191 7.21 3.65 12.60
N ASP A 192 7.87 2.53 12.86
CA ASP A 192 9.17 2.25 12.28
C ASP A 192 9.32 0.81 11.75
N HIS A 193 10.31 0.64 10.86
CA HIS A 193 10.71 -0.65 10.31
C HIS A 193 9.57 -1.43 9.66
N VAL A 194 8.73 -0.74 8.89
CA VAL A 194 7.66 -1.35 8.08
C VAL A 194 7.60 -0.73 6.69
N VAL A 195 6.96 -1.43 5.75
CA VAL A 195 6.44 -0.81 4.54
C VAL A 195 4.93 -0.65 4.73
N MET A 196 4.41 0.54 4.46
CA MET A 196 2.99 0.86 4.57
C MET A 196 2.59 1.96 3.59
N GLY A 197 1.31 2.01 3.22
CA GLY A 197 0.75 3.08 2.39
C GLY A 197 0.83 4.44 3.09
N MET A 198 1.46 5.41 2.44
CA MET A 198 1.65 6.77 2.97
C MET A 198 1.27 7.83 1.94
N GLU A 199 0.98 9.06 2.40
CA GLU A 199 0.88 10.21 1.49
C GLU A 199 2.27 10.45 0.89
N THR A 200 2.37 10.16 -0.40
CA THR A 200 3.64 10.03 -1.11
C THR A 200 3.62 10.83 -2.40
N VAL A 201 4.80 11.31 -2.78
CA VAL A 201 5.11 11.76 -4.14
C VAL A 201 6.19 10.82 -4.64
N LEU A 202 5.89 10.13 -5.73
CA LEU A 202 6.89 9.36 -6.47
C LEU A 202 7.28 10.13 -7.73
N ASP A 203 8.58 10.35 -7.90
CA ASP A 203 9.19 11.05 -9.03
C ASP A 203 10.54 10.41 -9.41
N LYS A 204 11.32 11.08 -10.27
CA LYS A 204 12.61 10.58 -10.78
C LYS A 204 13.64 10.25 -9.69
N ASP A 205 13.52 10.82 -8.50
CA ASP A 205 14.45 10.65 -7.39
C ASP A 205 13.99 9.54 -6.42
N GLY A 206 12.81 8.96 -6.65
CA GLY A 206 12.24 7.89 -5.85
C GLY A 206 10.95 8.31 -5.15
N VAL A 207 10.58 7.56 -4.11
CA VAL A 207 9.42 7.86 -3.27
C VAL A 207 9.79 8.77 -2.12
N HIS A 208 8.99 9.82 -1.93
CA HIS A 208 9.07 10.74 -0.80
C HIS A 208 7.73 10.70 -0.06
N TYR A 209 7.73 10.59 1.26
CA TYR A 209 6.50 10.62 2.07
C TYR A 209 6.52 11.75 3.08
N SER A 210 5.35 12.25 3.45
CA SER A 210 5.23 13.30 4.47
C SER A 210 5.61 12.76 5.85
N HIS A 211 6.55 13.43 6.53
CA HIS A 211 6.88 13.14 7.94
C HIS A 211 5.84 13.75 8.90
N GLU A 212 5.04 14.71 8.43
CA GLU A 212 3.90 15.25 9.17
C GLU A 212 2.64 14.48 8.80
N LEU A 213 2.06 13.77 9.77
CA LEU A 213 0.80 13.06 9.59
C LEU A 213 -0.36 14.04 9.75
N LYS A 214 -1.05 14.32 8.65
CA LYS A 214 -2.25 15.18 8.63
C LYS A 214 -3.50 14.32 8.65
N GLY A 215 -4.34 14.55 9.66
CA GLY A 215 -5.61 13.86 9.85
C GLY A 215 -6.20 14.17 11.22
N THR A 216 -7.41 13.68 11.46
CA THR A 216 -8.06 13.74 12.78
C THR A 216 -7.42 12.74 13.74
N GLU A 217 -7.62 12.94 15.05
CA GLU A 217 -7.11 12.00 16.06
C GLU A 217 -7.59 10.56 15.83
N ALA A 218 -8.83 10.38 15.39
CA ALA A 218 -9.40 9.07 15.06
C ALA A 218 -8.72 8.41 13.85
N GLU A 219 -8.42 9.19 12.81
CA GLU A 219 -7.69 8.72 11.62
C GLU A 219 -6.26 8.32 11.97
N ILE A 220 -5.57 9.11 12.80
CA ILE A 220 -4.23 8.78 13.29
C ILE A 220 -4.25 7.54 14.18
N ALA A 221 -5.25 7.36 15.04
CA ALA A 221 -5.42 6.16 15.85
C ALA A 221 -5.66 4.92 14.97
N ALA A 222 -6.47 5.03 13.92
CA ALA A 222 -6.68 3.96 12.95
C ALA A 222 -5.39 3.59 12.21
N LEU A 223 -4.58 4.59 11.83
CA LEU A 223 -3.28 4.37 11.21
C LEU A 223 -2.31 3.64 12.15
N LYS A 224 -2.29 3.98 13.45
CA LYS A 224 -1.47 3.28 14.45
C LYS A 224 -1.90 1.82 14.61
N LYS A 225 -3.20 1.54 14.66
CA LYS A 225 -3.73 0.17 14.69
C LYS A 225 -3.35 -0.62 13.44
N SER A 226 -3.37 0.04 12.28
CA SER A 226 -2.88 -0.53 11.02
C SER A 226 -1.40 -0.90 11.10
N TYR A 227 -0.58 0.03 11.58
CA TYR A 227 0.85 -0.18 11.82
C TYR A 227 1.12 -1.37 12.75
N GLU A 228 0.41 -1.48 13.88
CA GLU A 228 0.54 -2.61 14.81
C GLU A 228 0.26 -3.95 14.12
N HIS A 229 -0.71 -4.00 13.21
CA HIS A 229 -0.98 -5.20 12.41
C HIS A 229 0.20 -5.55 11.48
N LEU A 230 0.81 -4.54 10.84
CA LEU A 230 1.97 -4.72 9.98
C LEU A 230 3.20 -5.20 10.77
N VAL A 231 3.39 -4.71 12.00
CA VAL A 231 4.43 -5.17 12.92
C VAL A 231 4.28 -6.65 13.22
N VAL A 232 3.06 -7.12 13.52
CA VAL A 232 2.80 -8.55 13.76
C VAL A 232 3.20 -9.38 12.53
N MET A 233 2.82 -8.95 11.33
CA MET A 233 3.19 -9.69 10.11
C MET A 233 4.70 -9.67 9.84
N ARG A 234 5.38 -8.53 10.11
CA ARG A 234 6.84 -8.45 10.00
C ARG A 234 7.52 -9.42 10.96
N ASP A 235 7.08 -9.44 12.21
CA ASP A 235 7.67 -10.27 13.26
C ASP A 235 7.38 -11.77 13.03
N GLU A 236 6.24 -12.10 12.41
CA GLU A 236 5.95 -13.45 11.89
C GLU A 236 6.96 -13.85 10.80
N VAL A 237 7.29 -12.97 9.86
CA VAL A 237 8.28 -13.26 8.81
C VAL A 237 9.71 -13.38 9.38
N ILE A 238 10.01 -12.66 10.47
CA ILE A 238 11.25 -12.85 11.26
C ILE A 238 11.26 -14.23 11.91
N SER A 239 10.18 -14.64 12.58
CA SER A 239 10.12 -15.93 13.27
C SER A 239 10.17 -17.12 12.29
N LEU A 240 9.69 -16.94 11.07
CA LEU A 240 9.81 -17.89 9.96
C LEU A 240 11.23 -17.95 9.36
N GLY A 241 12.14 -17.06 9.76
CA GLY A 241 13.54 -17.04 9.34
C GLY A 241 13.79 -16.46 7.94
N VAL A 242 12.81 -15.77 7.35
CA VAL A 242 12.95 -15.19 5.99
C VAL A 242 13.74 -13.87 6.01
N ILE A 243 13.56 -13.08 7.08
CA ILE A 243 14.36 -11.88 7.36
C ILE A 243 14.94 -11.97 8.77
N PRO A 244 16.13 -11.40 9.02
CA PRO A 244 16.70 -11.39 10.37
C PRO A 244 15.96 -10.42 11.30
N PRO A 245 16.23 -10.48 12.61
CA PRO A 245 15.75 -9.49 13.57
C PRO A 245 16.06 -8.05 13.13
N VAL A 246 15.17 -7.12 13.46
CA VAL A 246 15.27 -5.70 13.06
C VAL A 246 16.65 -5.09 13.38
N ALA A 247 17.22 -5.42 14.54
CA ALA A 247 18.54 -4.94 14.97
C ALA A 247 19.70 -5.35 14.04
N GLU A 248 19.49 -6.29 13.12
CA GLU A 248 20.49 -6.78 12.18
C GLU A 248 20.27 -6.29 10.75
N TRP A 249 19.22 -5.52 10.48
CA TRP A 249 18.87 -5.12 9.12
C TRP A 249 19.97 -4.33 8.42
N SER A 250 20.66 -3.45 9.14
CA SER A 250 21.79 -2.68 8.63
C SER A 250 22.98 -3.54 8.19
N LYS A 251 23.10 -4.78 8.71
CA LYS A 251 24.10 -5.76 8.26
C LYS A 251 23.73 -6.38 6.91
N VAL A 252 22.43 -6.46 6.59
CA VAL A 252 21.93 -7.02 5.33
C VAL A 252 21.81 -5.96 4.24
N ASN A 253 21.22 -4.81 4.59
CA ASN A 253 21.13 -3.62 3.76
C ASN A 253 21.64 -2.39 4.54
N PRO A 254 22.84 -1.88 4.22
CA PRO A 254 23.43 -0.72 4.92
C PRO A 254 22.72 0.61 4.65
N ASN A 255 21.70 0.64 3.77
CA ASN A 255 20.89 1.83 3.51
C ASN A 255 19.63 1.93 4.40
N LEU A 256 19.44 1.00 5.34
CA LEU A 256 18.32 0.99 6.30
C LEU A 256 18.72 1.55 7.66
#